data_AF-D3Z5D9-F1
#
_entry.id   AF-D3Z5D9-F1
#
_cell.length_a   1.000
_cell.length_b   1.000
_cell.length_c   1.000
_cell.angle_alpha   90.00
_cell.angle_beta   90.00
_cell.angle_gamma   90.00
#
_symmetry.space_group_name_H-M   'P 1'
#
loop_
_entity.id
_entity.type
_entity.pdbx_description
1 polymer ?
#
loop_
_entity_poly.entity_id
_entity_poly.type
_entity_poly.pdbx_seq_one_letter_code
_entity_poly.pdbx_strand_id
1 'polypeptide(L)'
;MRHFGVRHRFCTQTLGVDKGYKNQSFYRKHFDTEETRVNQLFAQAKACKVQVEKCTVSVQDIQVHLAQGHVAIVLVNSGVLHCDLCSSPVKYC
;
A
#
# COMPACT_ATOMS: atom_id res chain seq x y z
N MET A 1 13.93 2.37 -9.39
CA MET A 1 13.94 0.89 -9.24
C MET A 1 14.00 0.12 -10.56
N ARG A 2 13.15 0.38 -11.57
CA ARG A 2 13.30 -0.30 -12.89
C ARG A 2 14.68 -0.13 -13.52
N HIS A 3 15.29 1.04 -13.40
CA HIS A 3 16.65 1.28 -13.91
C HIS A 3 17.74 0.49 -13.15
N PHE A 4 17.43 -0.02 -11.95
CA PHE A 4 18.31 -0.91 -11.19
C PHE A 4 18.08 -2.39 -11.53
N GLY A 5 17.21 -2.71 -12.50
CA GLY A 5 16.92 -4.10 -12.89
C GLY A 5 16.17 -4.94 -11.85
N VAL A 6 15.69 -4.32 -10.77
CA VAL A 6 14.98 -5.02 -9.69
C VAL A 6 13.61 -5.48 -10.18
N ARG A 7 13.31 -6.77 -10.00
CA ARG A 7 11.99 -7.34 -10.30
C ARG A 7 10.98 -6.86 -9.27
N HIS A 8 9.86 -6.32 -9.74
CA HIS A 8 8.78 -5.80 -8.89
C HIS A 8 7.58 -6.73 -8.89
N ARG A 9 7.20 -7.17 -7.69
CA ARG A 9 5.94 -7.88 -7.42
C ARG A 9 5.07 -7.01 -6.53
N PHE A 10 3.86 -6.72 -6.98
CA PHE A 10 2.88 -5.92 -6.27
C PHE A 10 1.69 -6.80 -5.90
N CYS A 11 1.55 -7.09 -4.61
CA CYS A 11 0.44 -7.87 -4.06
C CYS A 11 -0.63 -6.92 -3.52
N THR A 12 -1.88 -7.16 -3.88
CA THR A 12 -3.02 -6.38 -3.38
C THR A 12 -4.25 -7.26 -3.17
N GLN A 13 -5.11 -6.91 -2.23
CA GLN A 13 -6.39 -7.58 -2.02
C GLN A 13 -7.40 -7.24 -3.12
N THR A 14 -7.31 -6.04 -3.68
CA THR A 14 -8.21 -5.54 -4.72
C THR A 14 -7.39 -5.10 -5.94
N LEU A 15 -7.75 -5.62 -7.12
CA LEU A 15 -7.20 -5.14 -8.37
C LEU A 15 -7.98 -3.88 -8.78
N GLY A 16 -7.27 -2.76 -8.92
CA GLY A 16 -7.93 -1.46 -9.07
C GLY A 16 -8.33 -0.85 -7.73
N VAL A 17 -9.26 0.09 -7.77
CA VAL A 17 -9.81 0.73 -6.57
C VAL A 17 -10.86 -0.15 -5.90
N ASP A 18 -10.85 -0.16 -4.57
CA ASP A 18 -11.95 -0.70 -3.78
C ASP A 18 -13.11 0.31 -3.69
N LYS A 19 -14.22 -0.03 -4.34
CA LYS A 19 -15.45 0.77 -4.38
C LYS A 19 -16.09 0.99 -3.01
N GLY A 20 -15.77 0.17 -2.00
CA GLY A 20 -16.24 0.35 -0.63
C GLY A 20 -15.80 1.69 -0.01
N TYR A 21 -14.72 2.29 -0.52
CA TYR A 21 -14.20 3.57 -0.03
C TYR A 21 -14.91 4.79 -0.62
N LYS A 22 -15.82 4.63 -1.58
CA LYS A 22 -16.47 5.75 -2.29
C LYS A 22 -17.15 6.76 -1.36
N ASN A 23 -17.75 6.27 -0.28
CA ASN A 23 -18.51 7.09 0.65
C ASN A 23 -17.68 7.60 1.85
N GLN A 24 -16.41 7.21 1.96
CA GLN A 24 -15.54 7.72 3.03
C GLN A 24 -15.18 9.18 2.76
N SER A 25 -15.30 10.03 3.78
CA SER A 25 -15.11 11.48 3.66
C SER A 25 -13.79 11.86 2.99
N PHE A 26 -12.71 11.14 3.32
CA PHE A 26 -11.38 11.34 2.75
C PHE A 26 -11.34 11.14 1.22
N TYR A 27 -11.98 10.10 0.70
CA TYR A 27 -11.91 9.73 -0.72
C TYR A 27 -13.04 10.33 -1.56
N ARG A 28 -14.18 10.66 -0.93
CA ARG A 28 -15.44 11.01 -1.60
C ARG A 28 -15.30 12.11 -2.65
N LYS A 29 -14.53 13.18 -2.38
CA LYS A 29 -14.45 14.36 -3.25
C LYS A 29 -13.85 14.06 -4.63
N HIS A 30 -12.93 13.10 -4.70
CA HIS A 30 -12.15 12.80 -5.92
C HIS A 30 -12.22 11.33 -6.31
N PHE A 31 -13.18 10.58 -5.77
CA PHE A 31 -13.22 9.13 -5.90
C PHE A 31 -13.23 8.67 -7.36
N ASP A 32 -14.14 9.20 -8.18
CA ASP A 32 -14.30 8.73 -9.57
C ASP A 32 -13.06 9.04 -10.45
N THR A 33 -12.39 10.18 -10.18
CA THR A 33 -11.12 10.53 -10.83
C THR A 33 -10.00 9.58 -10.42
N GLU A 34 -9.89 9.29 -9.12
CA GLU A 34 -8.88 8.37 -8.59
C GLU A 34 -9.13 6.92 -9.02
N GLU A 35 -10.40 6.50 -9.09
CA GLU A 35 -10.80 5.21 -9.64
C GLU A 35 -10.29 5.03 -11.06
N THR A 36 -10.56 6.00 -11.93
CA THR A 36 -10.12 5.95 -13.32
C THR A 36 -8.59 5.87 -13.42
N ARG A 37 -7.89 6.74 -12.69
CA ARG A 37 -6.42 6.81 -12.70
C ARG A 37 -5.78 5.51 -12.22
N VAL A 38 -6.24 4.97 -11.09
CA VAL A 38 -5.70 3.74 -10.51
C VAL A 38 -5.96 2.55 -11.43
N ASN A 39 -7.18 2.39 -11.96
CA ASN A 39 -7.50 1.29 -12.86
C ASN A 39 -6.63 1.33 -14.14
N GLN A 40 -6.33 2.52 -14.68
CA GLN A 40 -5.38 2.68 -15.78
C GLN A 40 -3.96 2.23 -15.39
N LEU A 41 -3.48 2.55 -14.19
CA LEU A 41 -2.17 2.08 -13.71
C LEU A 41 -2.08 0.56 -13.63
N PHE A 42 -3.14 -0.10 -13.15
CA PHE A 42 -3.22 -1.56 -13.14
C PHE A 42 -3.16 -2.14 -14.55
N ALA A 43 -3.90 -1.56 -15.51
CA ALA A 43 -3.86 -1.99 -16.90
C ALA A 43 -2.47 -1.84 -17.54
N GLN A 44 -1.73 -0.78 -17.18
CA GLN A 44 -0.40 -0.51 -17.71
C GLN A 44 0.73 -1.25 -16.97
N ALA A 45 0.48 -1.80 -15.79
CA ALA A 45 1.50 -2.39 -14.91
C ALA A 45 2.33 -3.47 -15.61
N LYS A 46 1.70 -4.34 -16.42
CA LYS A 46 2.40 -5.40 -17.16
C LYS A 46 3.36 -4.85 -18.21
N ALA A 47 2.93 -3.87 -19.01
CA ALA A 47 3.80 -3.17 -19.97
C ALA A 47 4.98 -2.48 -19.26
N CYS A 48 4.74 -2.12 -18.01
CA CYS A 48 5.69 -1.52 -17.09
C CYS A 48 6.60 -2.54 -16.36
N LYS A 49 6.55 -3.84 -16.67
CA LYS A 49 7.29 -4.91 -15.99
C LYS A 49 7.03 -4.98 -14.47
N VAL A 50 5.85 -4.56 -14.04
CA VAL A 50 5.36 -4.75 -12.66
C VAL A 50 4.40 -5.93 -12.66
N GLN A 51 4.75 -6.99 -11.94
CA GLN A 51 3.88 -8.16 -11.78
C GLN A 51 2.87 -7.88 -10.68
N VAL A 52 1.61 -7.72 -11.06
CA VAL A 52 0.51 -7.49 -10.12
C VAL A 52 -0.18 -8.81 -9.81
N GLU A 53 -0.38 -9.09 -8.53
CA GLU A 53 -1.03 -10.30 -8.05
C GLU A 53 -2.14 -9.93 -7.06
N LYS A 54 -3.33 -10.52 -7.26
CA LYS A 54 -4.38 -10.46 -6.25
C LYS A 54 -4.04 -11.46 -5.15
N CYS A 55 -3.41 -10.98 -4.08
CA CYS A 55 -2.84 -11.80 -3.02
C CYS A 55 -2.75 -10.99 -1.72
N THR A 56 -3.02 -11.65 -0.60
CA THR A 56 -2.79 -11.12 0.74
C THR A 56 -1.46 -11.66 1.27
N VAL A 57 -0.65 -10.78 1.85
CA VAL A 57 0.58 -11.17 2.56
C VAL A 57 0.25 -11.29 4.03
N SER A 58 0.51 -12.45 4.64
CA SER A 58 0.27 -12.65 6.07
C SER A 58 1.36 -11.98 6.91
N VAL A 59 1.08 -11.74 8.20
CA VAL A 59 2.10 -11.27 9.15
C VAL A 59 3.25 -12.28 9.25
N GLN A 60 2.96 -13.58 9.17
CA GLN A 60 3.98 -14.63 9.18
C GLN A 60 4.93 -14.50 7.98
N ASP A 61 4.41 -14.23 6.78
CA ASP A 61 5.23 -14.03 5.58
C ASP A 61 6.17 -12.83 5.74
N ILE A 62 5.68 -11.75 6.36
CA ILE A 62 6.49 -10.56 6.67
C ILE A 62 7.58 -10.91 7.69
N GLN A 63 7.25 -11.65 8.74
CA GLN A 63 8.23 -12.08 9.76
C GLN A 63 9.32 -12.96 9.16
N VAL A 64 8.97 -13.93 8.32
CA VAL A 64 9.93 -14.78 7.61
C VAL A 64 10.82 -13.94 6.69
N HIS A 65 10.25 -12.97 5.98
CA HIS A 65 11.01 -12.07 5.11
C HIS A 65 12.06 -11.26 5.90
N LEU A 66 11.67 -10.72 7.05
CA LEU A 66 12.55 -9.97 7.94
C LEU A 66 13.63 -10.86 8.58
N ALA A 67 13.27 -12.08 8.98
CA ALA A 67 14.21 -13.05 9.57
C ALA A 67 15.36 -13.44 8.62
N GLN A 68 15.17 -13.28 7.32
CA GLN A 68 16.21 -13.47 6.30
C GLN A 68 17.17 -12.28 6.17
N GLY A 69 17.02 -11.22 6.97
CA GLY A 69 17.84 -10.01 6.92
C GLY A 69 17.39 -8.99 5.88
N HIS A 70 16.22 -9.17 5.28
CA HIS A 70 15.64 -8.20 4.36
C HIS A 70 15.01 -7.02 5.09
N VAL A 71 14.91 -5.88 4.40
CA VAL A 71 14.32 -4.65 4.91
C VAL A 71 12.84 -4.56 4.53
N ALA A 72 11.99 -4.17 5.47
CA ALA A 72 10.61 -3.78 5.21
C ALA A 72 10.39 -2.28 5.45
N ILE A 73 9.64 -1.64 4.56
CA ILE A 73 9.12 -0.28 4.75
C ILE A 73 7.60 -0.40 4.86
N VAL A 74 7.04 0.08 5.96
CA VAL A 74 5.61 -0.03 6.26
C VAL A 74 4.99 1.36 6.27
N LEU A 75 3.89 1.52 5.54
CA LEU A 75 3.05 2.71 5.60
C LEU A 75 1.93 2.47 6.60
N VAL A 76 1.77 3.41 7.53
CA VAL A 76 0.78 3.35 8.62
C VAL A 76 0.04 4.67 8.68
N ASN A 77 -1.18 4.65 9.21
CA ASN A 77 -1.91 5.87 9.53
C ASN A 77 -1.31 6.47 10.81
N SER A 78 -0.67 7.63 10.71
CA SER A 78 -0.05 8.31 11.86
C SER A 78 -1.07 8.67 12.94
N GLY A 79 -2.33 8.94 12.55
CA GLY A 79 -3.46 9.27 13.42
C GLY A 79 -3.77 8.22 14.50
N VAL A 80 -3.36 6.97 14.27
CA VAL A 80 -3.63 5.84 15.17
C VAL A 80 -2.36 5.31 15.84
N LEU A 81 -1.20 5.92 15.58
CA LEU A 81 0.04 5.50 16.21
C LEU A 81 0.09 6.02 17.65
N HIS A 82 0.27 5.09 18.58
CA HIS A 82 0.59 5.37 19.96
C HIS A 82 1.99 4.86 20.26
N CYS A 83 2.76 5.63 21.02
CA CYS A 83 4.05 5.20 21.53
C CYS A 83 3.88 4.84 23.00
N ASP A 84 3.98 3.55 23.32
CA ASP A 84 3.78 3.05 24.70
C ASP A 84 4.87 3.53 25.67
N LEU A 85 6.01 4.00 25.14
CA LEU A 85 7.12 4.55 25.92
C LEU A 85 7.07 6.08 26.06
N CYS A 86 6.26 6.76 25.24
CA CYS A 86 6.22 8.21 25.17
C CYS A 86 5.09 8.73 26.07
N SER A 87 5.43 9.48 27.12
CA SER A 87 4.47 9.93 28.15
C SER A 87 3.55 11.09 27.73
N SER A 88 3.66 11.58 26.50
CA SER A 88 2.96 12.78 26.05
C SER A 88 2.22 12.55 24.73
N PRO A 89 0.97 13.04 24.59
CA PRO A 89 0.19 12.87 23.38
C PRO A 89 0.89 13.51 22.17
N VAL A 90 0.82 12.84 21.03
CA VAL A 90 1.38 13.31 19.76
C VAL A 90 0.71 14.65 19.42
N LYS A 91 1.49 15.73 19.38
CA LYS A 91 1.01 17.03 18.90
C LYS A 91 0.96 16.97 17.38
N TYR A 92 -0.25 16.98 16.81
CA TYR A 92 -0.44 17.20 15.38
C TYR A 92 -0.25 18.69 15.10
N CYS A 93 0.67 19.02 14.18
CA CYS A 93 0.82 20.37 13.61
C CYS A 93 -0.09 20.53 12.39
#